data_AF-A0A3D3L1M5-F1
#
_entry.id   AF-A0A3D3L1M5-F1
#
_cell.length_a   1.000
_cell.length_b   1.000
_cell.length_c   1.000
_cell.angle_alpha   90.00
_cell.angle_beta   90.00
_cell.angle_gamma   90.00
#
_symmetry.space_group_name_H-M   'P 1'
#
loop_
_entity.id
_entity.type
_entity.pdbx_description
1 polymer ?
#
loop_
_entity_poly.entity_id
_entity_poly.type
_entity_poly.pdbx_seq_one_letter_code
_entity_poly.pdbx_strand_id
1 'polypeptide(L)' 'AAITQNSMRPVAKSLVVDDTYDWEDDTWIQIDPRDLIIYEMHVRDMTTHPTSTANQKGTYLGLVEAGQNSGIEHLK' A
#
# COMPACT_ATOMS: atom_id res chain seq x y z
N ALA A 1 20.44 9.06 -35.26
CA ALA A 1 19.51 8.60 -34.22
C ALA A 1 18.65 7.49 -34.82
N ALA A 2 18.65 6.29 -34.25
CA ALA A 2 17.70 5.25 -34.65
C ALA A 2 16.43 5.45 -33.84
N ILE A 3 15.30 5.69 -34.50
CA ILE A 3 13.98 5.80 -33.88
C ILE A 3 13.30 4.46 -34.11
N THR A 4 13.28 3.60 -33.10
CA THR A 4 12.56 2.32 -33.16
C THR A 4 11.13 2.55 -32.70
N GLN A 5 10.16 2.39 -33.60
CA GLN A 5 8.74 2.49 -33.26
C GLN A 5 8.33 1.26 -32.44
N ASN A 6 7.96 1.47 -31.18
CA ASN A 6 7.35 0.43 -30.35
C ASN A 6 5.95 0.12 -30.89
N SER A 7 5.78 -1.08 -31.44
CA SER A 7 4.53 -1.56 -32.08
C SER A 7 3.68 -2.42 -31.15
N MET A 8 4.05 -2.53 -29.87
CA MET A 8 3.36 -3.37 -28.90
C MET A 8 2.02 -2.73 -28.49
N ARG A 9 0.91 -3.33 -28.93
CA ARG A 9 -0.45 -3.00 -28.47
C ARG A 9 -0.85 -4.04 -27.41
N PRO A 10 -0.79 -3.72 -26.11
CA PRO A 10 -1.25 -4.65 -25.09
C PRO A 10 -2.76 -4.88 -25.23
N VAL A 11 -3.19 -6.14 -25.26
CA VAL A 11 -4.61 -6.48 -25.15
C VAL A 11 -5.03 -6.19 -23.72
N ALA A 12 -5.90 -5.20 -23.52
CA ALA A 12 -6.45 -4.89 -22.22
C ALA A 12 -7.33 -6.06 -21.77
N LYS A 13 -6.90 -6.76 -20.72
CA LYS A 13 -7.69 -7.77 -20.03
C LYS A 13 -8.24 -7.14 -18.75
N SER A 14 -9.54 -7.31 -18.52
CA SER A 14 -10.19 -6.94 -17.26
C SER A 14 -10.76 -8.18 -16.57
N LEU A 15 -10.92 -8.09 -15.26
CA LEU A 15 -11.56 -9.09 -14.43
C LEU A 15 -12.79 -8.44 -13.78
N VAL A 16 -13.95 -9.07 -13.90
CA VAL A 16 -15.13 -8.71 -13.10
C VAL A 16 -14.97 -9.40 -11.75
N VAL A 17 -14.96 -8.62 -10.68
CA VAL A 17 -14.73 -9.09 -9.31
C VAL A 17 -15.93 -8.70 -8.47
N ASP A 18 -16.27 -9.55 -7.52
CA ASP A 18 -17.26 -9.29 -6.48
C ASP A 18 -16.74 -8.24 -5.50
N ASP A 19 -17.60 -7.33 -5.03
CA ASP A 19 -17.24 -6.17 -4.22
C ASP A 19 -17.82 -6.22 -2.79
N THR A 20 -18.36 -7.35 -2.36
CA THR A 20 -19.04 -7.52 -1.05
C THR A 20 -18.07 -7.67 0.14
N TYR A 21 -17.04 -6.84 0.24
CA TYR A 21 -16.13 -6.85 1.38
C TYR A 21 -16.85 -6.37 2.65
N ASP A 22 -16.72 -7.12 3.75
CA ASP A 22 -17.27 -6.75 5.06
C ASP A 22 -16.29 -5.80 5.77
N TRP A 23 -16.68 -4.53 5.87
CA TRP A 23 -15.91 -3.47 6.54
C TRP A 23 -16.18 -3.42 8.05
N GLU A 24 -17.03 -4.30 8.58
CA GLU A 24 -17.47 -4.30 9.97
C GLU A 24 -18.01 -2.92 10.39
N ASP A 25 -17.47 -2.32 11.45
CA ASP A 25 -17.88 -1.00 11.99
C ASP A 25 -16.92 0.14 11.59
N ASP A 26 -16.09 -0.03 10.55
CA ASP A 26 -15.13 1.00 10.14
C ASP A 26 -15.83 2.28 9.62
N THR A 27 -15.43 3.43 10.16
CA THR A 27 -16.03 4.73 9.83
C THR A 27 -14.98 5.82 9.68
N TRP A 28 -15.33 6.85 8.89
CA TRP A 28 -14.43 7.96 8.59
C TRP A 28 -14.04 8.76 9.82
N ILE A 29 -12.74 9.00 10.00
CA ILE A 29 -12.22 9.92 11.01
C ILE A 29 -12.27 11.36 10.46
N GLN A 30 -12.90 12.28 11.20
CA GLN A 30 -12.97 13.69 10.84
C GLN A 30 -11.96 14.51 11.65
N ILE A 31 -10.89 14.96 11.00
CA ILE A 31 -9.88 15.88 11.56
C ILE A 31 -9.90 17.15 10.72
N ASP A 32 -9.77 18.31 11.34
CA ASP A 32 -9.65 19.58 10.60
C ASP A 32 -8.39 19.53 9.72
N PRO A 33 -8.46 19.96 8.45
CA PRO A 33 -7.30 19.93 7.56
C PRO A 33 -6.06 20.65 8.10
N ARG A 34 -6.22 21.62 9.00
CA ARG A 34 -5.11 22.36 9.64
C ARG A 34 -4.37 21.54 10.70
N ASP A 35 -5.02 20.51 11.24
CA ASP A 35 -4.48 19.64 12.28
C ASP A 35 -3.92 18.32 11.70
N LEU A 36 -4.00 18.13 10.38
CA LEU A 36 -3.49 16.94 9.69
C LEU A 36 -1.96 16.97 9.56
N ILE A 37 -1.32 15.89 10.02
CA ILE A 37 0.08 15.59 9.72
C ILE A 37 0.09 14.45 8.70
N ILE A 38 0.50 14.75 7.47
CA ILE A 38 0.52 13.78 6.36
C ILE A 38 1.90 13.12 6.31
N TYR A 39 1.91 11.80 6.35
CA TYR A 39 3.12 10.99 6.20
C TYR A 39 3.13 10.30 4.82
N GLU A 40 3.98 10.78 3.92
CA GLU A 40 4.19 10.14 2.62
C GLU A 40 5.08 8.91 2.76
N MET A 41 4.62 7.78 2.26
CA MET A 41 5.39 6.53 2.30
C MET A 41 5.08 5.60 1.14
N HIS A 42 6.04 4.74 0.83
CA HIS A 42 5.88 3.65 -0.12
C HIS A 42 5.68 2.32 0.63
N VAL A 43 4.64 1.56 0.27
CA VAL A 43 4.25 0.30 0.95
C VAL A 43 5.40 -0.70 1.00
N ARG A 44 6.14 -0.82 -0.12
CA ARG A 44 7.28 -1.74 -0.17
C ARG A 44 8.38 -1.32 0.80
N ASP A 45 8.73 -0.05 0.75
CA ASP A 45 9.93 0.48 1.38
C ASP A 45 9.80 0.45 2.90
N MET A 46 8.57 0.62 3.40
CA MET A 46 8.28 0.59 4.83
C MET A 46 8.64 -0.74 5.50
N THR A 47 8.42 -1.87 4.83
CA THR A 47 8.58 -3.20 5.45
C THR A 47 9.63 -4.08 4.78
N THR A 48 10.24 -3.65 3.67
CA THR A 48 11.25 -4.43 2.93
C THR A 48 12.57 -4.62 3.67
N HIS A 49 12.96 -3.67 4.51
CA HIS A 49 14.27 -3.70 5.15
C HIS A 49 14.45 -4.94 6.05
N PRO A 50 15.64 -5.59 6.10
CA PRO A 50 15.84 -6.78 6.94
C PRO A 50 15.47 -6.61 8.42
N THR A 51 15.67 -5.41 8.97
CA THR A 51 15.37 -5.09 10.37
C THR A 51 13.89 -4.77 10.64
N SER A 52 13.03 -4.72 9.61
CA SER A 52 11.59 -4.47 9.77
C SER A 52 10.90 -5.55 10.59
N THR A 53 11.48 -6.75 10.67
CA THR A 53 10.94 -7.96 11.32
C THR A 53 9.56 -8.40 10.80
N ALA A 54 9.02 -7.75 9.75
CA ALA A 54 7.82 -8.18 9.07
C ALA A 54 8.03 -9.53 8.37
N ASN A 55 7.02 -10.40 8.44
CA ASN A 55 6.98 -11.68 7.74
C ASN A 55 6.71 -11.46 6.25
N GLN A 56 5.68 -10.68 5.90
CA GLN A 56 5.30 -10.41 4.50
C GLN A 56 5.85 -9.08 3.98
N LYS A 57 7.18 -9.00 3.93
CA LYS A 57 7.92 -7.81 3.54
C LYS A 57 7.49 -7.22 2.20
N GLY A 58 7.20 -5.94 2.20
CA GLY A 58 6.87 -5.13 1.04
C GLY A 58 5.50 -5.42 0.42
N THR A 59 4.56 -5.92 1.22
CA THR A 59 3.18 -6.22 0.83
C THR A 59 2.18 -5.41 1.68
N TYR A 60 0.92 -5.32 1.23
CA TYR A 60 -0.16 -4.70 2.01
C TYR A 60 -0.39 -5.44 3.34
N LEU A 61 -0.29 -6.77 3.35
CA LEU A 61 -0.42 -7.55 4.57
C LEU A 61 0.73 -7.29 5.54
N GLY A 62 1.96 -7.18 5.04
CA GLY A 62 3.12 -6.83 5.87
C GLY A 62 3.00 -5.48 6.56
N LEU A 63 2.25 -4.54 6.00
CA LEU A 63 2.04 -3.21 6.60
C LEU A 63 1.17 -3.26 7.87
N VAL A 64 0.25 -4.21 7.94
CA VAL A 64 -0.71 -4.37 9.06
C VAL A 64 -0.27 -5.43 10.08
N GLU A 65 0.86 -6.12 9.86
CA GLU A 65 1.42 -7.06 10.83
C GLU A 65 1.76 -6.37 12.16
N ALA A 66 1.58 -7.08 13.27
CA ALA A 66 1.88 -6.59 14.61
C ALA A 66 3.27 -7.07 15.10
N GLY A 67 3.90 -6.29 15.98
CA GLY A 67 5.19 -6.62 16.59
C GLY A 67 6.37 -6.39 15.66
N GLN A 68 6.22 -5.54 14.64
CA GLN A 68 7.29 -5.16 13.73
C GLN A 68 7.96 -3.86 14.18
N ASN A 69 9.28 -3.77 13.98
CA ASN A 69 10.04 -2.54 14.25
C ASN A 69 9.72 -1.39 13.26
N SER A 70 8.86 -1.63 12.27
CA SER A 70 8.44 -0.71 11.21
C SER A 70 6.92 -0.82 10.97
N GLY A 71 6.41 -0.22 9.90
CA GLY A 71 5.00 -0.37 9.52
C GLY A 71 4.07 0.59 10.27
N ILE A 72 2.78 0.25 10.34
CA ILE A 72 1.78 1.11 10.98
C ILE A 72 2.04 1.29 12.48
N GLU A 73 2.57 0.27 13.15
CA GLU A 73 2.87 0.33 14.59
C GLU A 73 3.92 1.40 14.92
N HIS A 74 4.86 1.67 14.01
CA HIS A 74 5.88 2.71 14.20
C HIS A 74 5.32 4.14 14.06
N LEU A 75 4.20 4.30 13.37
CA LEU A 75 3.55 5.60 13.14
C LEU A 75 2.54 5.96 14.24
N LYS A 76 2.16 5.00 15.07
CA LYS A 76 1.17 5.14 16.15
C LYS A 76 1.83 5.57 17.46
#